data_AF-A0A9P5T6H4-F1
#
_entry.id   AF-A0A9P5T6H4-F1
#
_cell.length_a   1.000
_cell.length_b   1.000
_cell.length_c   1.000
_cell.angle_alpha   90.00
_cell.angle_beta   90.00
_cell.angle_gamma   90.00
#
_symmetry.space_group_name_H-M   'P 1'
#
loop_
_entity.id
_entity.type
_entity.pdbx_description
1 polymer ?
#
loop_
_entity_poly.entity_id
_entity_poly.type
_entity_poly.pdbx_seq_one_letter_code
_entity_poly.pdbx_strand_id
1 'polypeptide(L)'
;MEDLLRQAHETYLPAWFAPRAPAPFLDYGLTRSISEASGVPEPSLRLLLTILAGYPISILYRLVFLNRTSTIIGESARNTFFLVTGLLMSYYFNSYDIVHPLTTCLGTWFICRVIGAVAPRNRSLASSLSFVFNFGYLLTSYKYTATEEYDICYTMQQCVQCLRMIGYGMDFMDGQPRSSKKATATPVTVEAIEEKKKAPAEPVAQAPSPAAVVVREKTPISFGRDIALSELPSLAETIGYVFFPFAFLVGPQFSFSLYKKFISMELFNVPVPGSTESSSTANGIPQGSLRYATRCFSLGIFYLALGQVLGSFFPTLALLDKTFLDRSYAERIFLVWWTGKTVLNKYLGIWTIGEGPCVLSGITFNGYDDQGRPEWDGLRNVNPLNYEFATSLGQIIASFNMNTNYWAKLYVFKRLRFLGNKNLSALGVLLFLAVWHGTHPGYFICFGLEFMDMETERRWSARLGRPINAFIAKQQGVTQVLLKALWGTSTWLLTTSALFFAAIPFDLLRLDRSVAALRTIHFLGAYVMLALLGTDIVLSVIMPKKRSKTTKTE
;
A
#
# COMPACT_ATOMS: atom_id res chain seq x y z
N MET A 1 -35.88 19.33 14.48
CA MET A 1 -34.91 18.48 13.78
C MET A 1 -33.72 19.30 13.29
N GLU A 2 -33.96 20.44 12.64
CA GLU A 2 -32.91 21.36 12.19
C GLU A 2 -32.07 21.94 13.34
N ASP A 3 -32.68 22.42 14.43
CA ASP A 3 -31.94 22.88 15.62
C ASP A 3 -31.10 21.78 16.27
N LEU A 4 -31.58 20.54 16.28
CA LEU A 4 -30.88 19.40 16.85
C LEU A 4 -29.69 18.99 15.97
N LEU A 5 -29.84 19.03 14.64
CA LEU A 5 -28.75 18.82 13.69
C LEU A 5 -27.71 19.94 13.80
N ARG A 6 -28.14 21.18 13.97
CA ARG A 6 -27.27 22.33 14.17
C ARG A 6 -26.49 22.23 15.48
N GLN A 7 -27.15 21.89 16.60
CA GLN A 7 -26.50 21.67 17.88
C GLN A 7 -25.53 20.48 17.85
N ALA A 8 -25.91 19.39 17.16
CA ALA A 8 -25.02 18.27 16.88
C ALA A 8 -23.76 18.71 16.12
N HIS A 9 -23.91 19.58 15.11
CA HIS A 9 -22.82 20.09 14.30
C HIS A 9 -21.91 21.10 15.01
N GLU A 10 -22.49 22.03 15.77
CA GLU A 10 -21.75 23.14 16.40
C GLU A 10 -21.11 22.75 17.73
N THR A 11 -21.70 21.82 18.49
CA THR A 11 -21.23 21.49 19.84
C THR A 11 -20.66 20.07 19.94
N TYR A 12 -21.40 19.05 19.50
CA TYR A 12 -21.03 17.66 19.81
C TYR A 12 -19.99 17.07 18.84
N LEU A 13 -20.11 17.36 17.54
CA LEU A 13 -19.16 16.87 16.54
C LEU A 13 -17.73 17.39 16.79
N PRO A 14 -17.50 18.71 16.95
CA PRO A 14 -16.16 19.22 17.22
C PRO A 14 -15.56 18.62 18.50
N ALA A 15 -16.36 18.55 19.57
CA ALA A 15 -15.92 17.98 20.85
C ALA A 15 -15.60 16.48 20.76
N TRP A 16 -16.32 15.73 19.92
CA TRP A 16 -16.06 14.30 19.71
C TRP A 16 -14.73 14.04 19.01
N PHE A 17 -14.37 14.85 18.02
CA PHE A 17 -13.17 14.67 17.22
C PHE A 17 -11.93 15.39 17.76
N ALA A 18 -12.11 16.34 18.69
CA ALA A 18 -11.01 17.04 19.35
C ALA A 18 -10.06 16.06 20.06
N PRO A 19 -8.73 16.32 20.04
CA PRO A 19 -7.76 15.52 20.78
C PRO A 19 -8.11 15.45 22.26
N ARG A 20 -8.04 14.25 22.85
CA ARG A 20 -8.30 14.06 24.28
C ARG A 20 -7.03 14.23 25.09
N ALA A 21 -7.20 14.68 26.33
CA ALA A 21 -6.12 14.63 27.30
C ALA A 21 -5.66 13.17 27.48
N PRO A 22 -4.35 12.90 27.57
CA PRO A 22 -3.87 11.56 27.85
C PRO A 22 -4.43 11.00 29.16
N ALA A 23 -4.62 9.69 29.19
CA ALA A 23 -5.01 8.96 30.37
C ALA A 23 -4.02 9.19 31.51
N PRO A 24 -4.49 9.54 32.73
CA PRO A 24 -3.62 9.97 33.82
C PRO A 24 -2.68 8.86 34.31
N PHE A 25 -3.00 7.60 34.06
CA PHE A 25 -2.20 6.43 34.42
C PHE A 25 -1.25 5.97 33.32
N LEU A 26 -1.28 6.61 32.14
CA LEU A 26 -0.38 6.28 31.05
C LEU A 26 0.81 7.24 31.10
N ASP A 27 1.86 6.80 31.78
CA ASP A 27 3.05 7.61 32.00
C ASP A 27 3.93 7.67 30.74
N TYR A 28 3.92 8.83 30.10
CA TYR A 28 4.84 9.18 29.02
C TYR A 28 6.15 9.79 29.54
N GLY A 29 6.46 9.66 30.83
CA GLY A 29 7.67 10.20 31.45
C GLY A 29 8.94 9.76 30.74
N LEU A 30 9.08 8.45 30.45
CA LEU A 30 10.24 7.96 29.70
C LEU A 30 10.32 8.54 28.28
N THR A 31 9.20 8.59 27.55
CA THR A 31 9.18 9.19 26.20
C THR A 31 9.50 10.67 26.23
N ARG A 32 9.01 11.41 27.22
CA ARG A 32 9.31 12.84 27.42
C ARG A 32 10.77 13.06 27.79
N SER A 33 11.33 12.31 28.72
CA SER A 33 12.75 12.42 29.08
C SER A 33 13.67 12.12 27.90
N ILE A 34 13.34 11.11 27.07
CA ILE A 34 14.10 10.84 25.83
C ILE A 34 13.90 11.96 24.82
N SER A 35 12.69 12.54 24.71
CA SER A 35 12.41 13.68 23.83
C SER A 35 13.26 14.89 24.21
N GLU A 36 13.29 15.24 25.49
CA GLU A 36 14.09 16.34 26.03
C GLU A 36 15.60 16.11 25.84
N ALA A 37 16.07 14.87 26.03
CA ALA A 37 17.49 14.53 25.88
C ALA A 37 17.96 14.47 24.41
N SER A 38 17.08 14.04 23.49
CA SER A 38 17.44 13.79 22.08
C SER A 38 17.04 14.92 21.12
N GLY A 39 16.14 15.82 21.54
CA GLY A 39 15.51 16.82 20.67
C GLY A 39 14.49 16.25 19.67
N VAL A 40 14.21 14.94 19.71
CA VAL A 40 13.19 14.31 18.86
C VAL A 40 11.81 14.56 19.47
N PRO A 41 10.80 15.01 18.70
CA PRO A 41 9.45 15.23 19.21
C PRO A 41 8.85 13.98 19.89
N GLU A 42 8.20 14.17 21.06
CA GLU A 42 7.58 13.08 21.83
C GLU A 42 6.64 12.19 20.99
N PRO A 43 5.76 12.74 20.13
CA PRO A 43 4.89 11.90 19.28
C PRO A 43 5.68 10.99 18.33
N SER A 44 6.81 11.46 17.79
CA SER A 44 7.70 10.67 16.92
C SER A 44 8.35 9.52 17.68
N LEU A 45 8.77 9.77 18.93
CA LEU A 45 9.32 8.73 19.81
C LEU A 45 8.25 7.71 20.19
N ARG A 46 7.04 8.16 20.54
CA ARG A 46 5.91 7.27 20.85
C ARG A 46 5.56 6.38 19.66
N LEU A 47 5.54 6.91 18.44
CA LEU A 47 5.37 6.15 17.21
C LEU A 47 6.47 5.07 17.07
N LEU A 48 7.73 5.48 17.16
CA LEU A 48 8.86 4.57 17.00
C LEU A 48 8.86 3.46 18.05
N LEU A 49 8.66 3.80 19.33
CA LEU A 49 8.60 2.82 20.41
C LEU A 49 7.42 1.86 20.26
N THR A 50 6.27 2.33 19.80
CA THR A 50 5.13 1.44 19.53
C THR A 50 5.47 0.43 18.44
N ILE A 51 6.12 0.86 17.36
CA ILE A 51 6.54 -0.04 16.28
C ILE A 51 7.62 -1.03 16.77
N LEU A 52 8.60 -0.54 17.55
CA LEU A 52 9.66 -1.36 18.12
C LEU A 52 9.14 -2.40 19.11
N ALA A 53 8.10 -2.06 19.89
CA ALA A 53 7.44 -3.01 20.80
C ALA A 53 6.84 -4.22 20.06
N GLY A 54 6.54 -4.07 18.76
CA GLY A 54 6.12 -5.19 17.91
C GLY A 54 7.13 -6.33 17.86
N TYR A 55 8.44 -6.06 17.94
CA TYR A 55 9.48 -7.11 17.89
C TYR A 55 9.41 -8.08 19.08
N PRO A 56 9.51 -7.64 20.35
CA PRO A 56 9.40 -8.55 21.49
C PRO A 56 8.00 -9.20 21.58
N ILE A 57 6.93 -8.48 21.25
CA ILE A 57 5.57 -9.04 21.24
C ILE A 57 5.45 -10.16 20.20
N SER A 58 6.05 -9.97 19.01
CA SER A 58 6.04 -11.00 17.97
C SER A 58 6.92 -12.19 18.31
N ILE A 59 8.04 -12.00 19.02
CA ILE A 59 8.87 -13.10 19.51
C ILE A 59 8.09 -13.91 20.54
N LEU A 60 7.41 -13.24 21.48
CA LEU A 60 6.53 -13.90 22.45
C LEU A 60 5.43 -14.69 21.74
N TYR A 61 4.76 -14.11 20.75
CA TYR A 61 3.77 -14.83 19.94
C TYR A 61 4.36 -16.09 19.32
N ARG A 62 5.55 -15.99 18.73
CA ARG A 62 6.21 -17.14 18.10
C ARG A 62 6.54 -18.24 19.13
N LEU A 63 7.06 -17.88 20.29
CA LEU A 63 7.41 -18.83 21.34
C LEU A 63 6.19 -19.57 21.89
N VAL A 64 5.05 -18.87 22.01
CA VAL A 64 3.82 -19.42 22.61
C VAL A 64 2.93 -20.15 21.59
N PHE A 65 2.75 -19.57 20.40
CA PHE A 65 1.73 -19.99 19.43
C PHE A 65 2.30 -20.66 18.18
N LEU A 66 3.60 -20.56 17.91
CA LEU A 66 4.30 -21.10 16.73
C LEU A 66 5.35 -22.15 17.13
N ASN A 67 4.97 -23.06 18.01
CA ASN A 67 5.80 -24.13 18.58
C ASN A 67 5.20 -25.54 18.29
N ARG A 68 5.78 -26.61 18.85
CA ARG A 68 5.30 -28.00 18.60
C ARG A 68 3.84 -28.22 19.00
N THR A 69 3.30 -27.41 19.90
CA THR A 69 1.91 -27.49 20.38
C THR A 69 0.95 -26.56 19.63
N SER A 70 1.39 -25.92 18.54
CA SER A 70 0.54 -25.05 17.70
C SER A 70 -0.72 -25.73 17.16
N THR A 71 -0.72 -27.05 17.02
CA THR A 71 -1.89 -27.85 16.62
C THR A 71 -2.91 -28.01 17.74
N ILE A 72 -2.51 -27.85 19.00
CA ILE A 72 -3.35 -27.94 20.20
C ILE A 72 -3.98 -26.57 20.50
N ILE A 73 -3.21 -25.49 20.30
CA ILE A 73 -3.70 -24.14 20.54
C ILE A 73 -4.67 -23.77 19.40
N GLY A 74 -5.93 -23.53 19.76
CA GLY A 74 -6.97 -23.19 18.79
C GLY A 74 -6.80 -21.80 18.19
N GLU A 75 -7.47 -21.59 17.05
CA GLU A 75 -7.54 -20.30 16.36
C GLU A 75 -7.98 -19.16 17.29
N SER A 76 -8.99 -19.41 18.12
CA SER A 76 -9.53 -18.42 19.07
C SER A 76 -8.47 -17.86 20.01
N ALA A 77 -7.53 -18.69 20.47
CA ALA A 77 -6.45 -18.25 21.36
C ALA A 77 -5.44 -17.35 20.62
N ARG A 78 -5.08 -17.68 19.38
CA ARG A 78 -4.24 -16.83 18.52
C ARG A 78 -4.92 -15.49 18.23
N ASN A 79 -6.21 -15.51 17.90
CA ASN A 79 -6.98 -14.28 17.70
C ASN A 79 -7.04 -13.43 18.97
N THR A 80 -7.28 -14.07 20.13
CA THR A 80 -7.34 -13.38 21.43
C THR A 80 -6.03 -12.69 21.76
N PHE A 81 -4.89 -13.33 21.47
CA PHE A 81 -3.58 -12.69 21.62
C PHE A 81 -3.49 -11.40 20.81
N PHE A 82 -3.84 -11.43 19.52
CA PHE A 82 -3.78 -10.24 18.66
C PHE A 82 -4.80 -9.17 19.02
N LEU A 83 -6.00 -9.57 19.43
CA LEU A 83 -7.01 -8.66 19.95
C LEU A 83 -6.47 -7.91 21.18
N VAL A 84 -5.99 -8.62 22.19
CA VAL A 84 -5.54 -8.02 23.46
C VAL A 84 -4.29 -7.16 23.22
N THR A 85 -3.26 -7.71 22.58
CA THR A 85 -2.02 -6.97 22.33
C THR A 85 -2.23 -5.77 21.40
N GLY A 86 -3.06 -5.93 20.36
CA GLY A 86 -3.45 -4.87 19.45
C GLY A 86 -4.17 -3.71 20.13
N LEU A 87 -5.16 -4.01 20.98
CA LEU A 87 -5.86 -2.98 21.76
C LEU A 87 -4.93 -2.29 22.75
N LEU A 88 -4.05 -3.03 23.44
CA LEU A 88 -3.08 -2.45 24.38
C LEU A 88 -2.08 -1.52 23.67
N MET A 89 -1.54 -1.93 22.52
CA MET A 89 -0.63 -1.09 21.73
C MET A 89 -1.33 0.14 21.16
N SER A 90 -2.55 -0.04 20.64
CA SER A 90 -3.38 1.06 20.16
C SER A 90 -3.74 2.03 21.29
N TYR A 91 -3.92 1.54 22.51
CA TYR A 91 -4.20 2.38 23.68
C TYR A 91 -2.95 3.11 24.15
N TYR A 92 -1.78 2.47 24.13
CA TYR A 92 -0.52 3.13 24.41
C TYR A 92 -0.23 4.30 23.45
N PHE A 93 -0.49 4.10 22.15
CA PHE A 93 -0.23 5.12 21.14
C PHE A 93 -1.26 6.27 21.15
N ASN A 94 -2.57 5.94 21.24
CA ASN A 94 -3.64 6.94 21.11
C ASN A 94 -4.20 7.44 22.44
N SER A 95 -3.91 6.76 23.55
CA SER A 95 -4.62 6.97 24.81
C SER A 95 -6.14 6.89 24.64
N TYR A 96 -6.91 7.82 25.20
CA TYR A 96 -8.37 7.87 25.05
C TYR A 96 -8.86 8.08 23.61
N ASP A 97 -8.01 8.56 22.70
CA ASP A 97 -8.38 8.70 21.29
C ASP A 97 -8.49 7.35 20.56
N ILE A 98 -8.17 6.22 21.22
CA ILE A 98 -8.51 4.87 20.73
C ILE A 98 -10.01 4.69 20.43
N VAL A 99 -10.87 5.54 21.02
CA VAL A 99 -12.31 5.52 20.74
C VAL A 99 -12.63 5.71 19.26
N HIS A 100 -11.80 6.45 18.51
CA HIS A 100 -11.99 6.69 17.08
C HIS A 100 -11.84 5.41 16.22
N PRO A 101 -10.70 4.70 16.27
CA PRO A 101 -10.57 3.43 15.59
C PRO A 101 -11.56 2.38 16.14
N LEU A 102 -11.89 2.37 17.43
CA LEU A 102 -12.92 1.46 17.93
C LEU A 102 -14.29 1.74 17.29
N THR A 103 -14.69 3.01 17.23
CA THR A 103 -15.98 3.41 16.64
C THR A 103 -16.09 3.00 15.18
N THR A 104 -15.04 3.20 14.39
CA THR A 104 -15.09 2.84 12.97
C THR A 104 -15.04 1.32 12.74
N CYS A 105 -14.34 0.58 13.59
CA CYS A 105 -14.37 -0.89 13.59
C CYS A 105 -15.76 -1.44 13.92
N LEU A 106 -16.31 -1.02 15.07
CA LEU A 106 -17.62 -1.48 15.56
C LEU A 106 -18.75 -1.07 14.62
N GLY A 107 -18.74 0.19 14.15
CA GLY A 107 -19.76 0.71 13.24
C GLY A 107 -19.78 -0.04 11.91
N THR A 108 -18.62 -0.32 11.32
CA THR A 108 -18.56 -1.08 10.06
C THR A 108 -19.01 -2.52 10.24
N TRP A 109 -18.56 -3.19 11.30
CA TRP A 109 -19.01 -4.56 11.60
C TRP A 109 -20.53 -4.60 11.80
N PHE A 110 -21.10 -3.63 12.53
CA PHE A 110 -22.53 -3.52 12.75
C PHE A 110 -23.30 -3.26 11.45
N ILE A 111 -22.82 -2.37 10.58
CA ILE A 111 -23.39 -2.14 9.23
C ILE A 111 -23.45 -3.46 8.46
N CYS A 112 -22.35 -4.20 8.37
CA CYS A 112 -22.32 -5.49 7.68
C CYS A 112 -23.24 -6.53 8.33
N ARG A 113 -23.30 -6.59 9.67
CA ARG A 113 -24.14 -7.52 10.43
C ARG A 113 -25.63 -7.27 10.24
N VAL A 114 -26.04 -6.01 10.26
CA VAL A 114 -27.46 -5.60 10.10
C VAL A 114 -27.89 -5.79 8.65
N ILE A 115 -27.14 -5.28 7.68
CA ILE A 115 -27.49 -5.44 6.26
C ILE A 115 -27.44 -6.92 5.86
N GLY A 116 -26.46 -7.69 6.37
CA GLY A 116 -26.40 -9.13 6.16
C GLY A 116 -27.63 -9.88 6.69
N ALA A 117 -28.27 -9.39 7.76
CA ALA A 117 -29.47 -9.99 8.33
C ALA A 117 -30.76 -9.51 7.64
N VAL A 118 -30.87 -8.21 7.37
CA VAL A 118 -32.11 -7.58 6.86
C VAL A 118 -32.20 -7.65 5.34
N ALA A 119 -31.06 -7.58 4.63
CA ALA A 119 -31.00 -7.55 3.18
C ALA A 119 -29.83 -8.42 2.63
N PRO A 120 -29.84 -9.75 2.86
CA PRO A 120 -28.73 -10.65 2.50
C PRO A 120 -28.39 -10.68 0.99
N ARG A 121 -29.34 -10.29 0.13
CA ARG A 121 -29.16 -10.18 -1.34
C ARG A 121 -28.70 -8.80 -1.82
N ASN A 122 -28.49 -7.85 -0.90
CA ASN A 122 -28.06 -6.49 -1.21
C ASN A 122 -26.88 -6.07 -0.33
N ARG A 123 -25.83 -6.91 -0.28
CA ARG A 123 -24.60 -6.60 0.45
C ARG A 123 -23.82 -5.43 -0.17
N SER A 124 -24.15 -5.00 -1.39
CA SER A 124 -23.62 -3.75 -1.95
C SER A 124 -24.02 -2.52 -1.13
N LEU A 125 -25.21 -2.52 -0.52
CA LEU A 125 -25.61 -1.46 0.41
C LEU A 125 -24.68 -1.42 1.64
N ALA A 126 -24.31 -2.58 2.18
CA ALA A 126 -23.35 -2.64 3.30
C ALA A 126 -22.01 -2.02 2.91
N SER A 127 -21.50 -2.36 1.73
CA SER A 127 -20.24 -1.80 1.21
C SER A 127 -20.32 -0.28 1.02
N SER A 128 -21.39 0.23 0.39
CA SER A 128 -21.57 1.67 0.19
C SER A 128 -21.69 2.44 1.51
N LEU A 129 -22.47 1.92 2.47
CA LEU A 129 -22.58 2.52 3.80
C LEU A 129 -21.26 2.48 4.56
N SER A 130 -20.52 1.37 4.47
CA SER A 130 -19.18 1.23 5.07
C SER A 130 -18.19 2.22 4.46
N PHE A 131 -18.23 2.42 3.15
CA PHE A 131 -17.41 3.42 2.46
C PHE A 131 -17.69 4.82 2.98
N VAL A 132 -18.96 5.25 2.92
CA VAL A 132 -19.37 6.59 3.36
C VAL A 132 -19.04 6.80 4.84
N PHE A 133 -19.30 5.80 5.68
CA PHE A 133 -19.00 5.86 7.11
C PHE A 133 -17.51 6.02 7.38
N ASN A 134 -16.65 5.14 6.87
CA ASN A 134 -15.22 5.19 7.17
C ASN A 134 -14.53 6.41 6.54
N PHE A 135 -14.83 6.70 5.28
CA PHE A 135 -14.21 7.82 4.58
C PHE A 135 -14.72 9.16 5.13
N GLY A 136 -16.03 9.28 5.36
CA GLY A 136 -16.62 10.46 6.00
C GLY A 136 -16.09 10.69 7.41
N TYR A 137 -15.92 9.63 8.21
CA TYR A 137 -15.33 9.71 9.54
C TYR A 137 -13.88 10.21 9.48
N LEU A 138 -13.06 9.66 8.58
CA LEU A 138 -11.67 10.10 8.40
C LEU A 138 -11.58 11.58 7.99
N LEU A 139 -12.40 12.03 7.04
CA LEU A 139 -12.42 13.43 6.61
C LEU A 139 -12.89 14.37 7.72
N THR A 140 -13.84 13.91 8.52
CA THR A 140 -14.32 14.67 9.69
C THR A 140 -13.23 14.74 10.77
N SER A 141 -12.48 13.67 11.00
CA SER A 141 -11.30 13.70 11.86
C SER A 141 -10.30 14.74 11.37
N TYR A 142 -9.90 14.72 10.09
CA TYR A 142 -8.98 15.72 9.55
C TYR A 142 -9.49 17.16 9.72
N LYS A 143 -10.78 17.41 9.47
CA LYS A 143 -11.37 18.75 9.65
C LYS A 143 -11.18 19.30 11.07
N TYR A 144 -11.23 18.45 12.09
CA TYR A 144 -11.20 18.89 13.49
C TYR A 144 -9.85 18.68 14.19
N THR A 145 -8.93 17.92 13.60
CA THR A 145 -7.62 17.63 14.23
C THR A 145 -6.41 17.97 13.40
N ALA A 146 -6.53 18.12 12.07
CA ALA A 146 -5.37 18.38 11.24
C ALA A 146 -4.85 19.79 11.50
N THR A 147 -3.54 19.90 11.68
CA THR A 147 -2.82 21.16 11.75
C THR A 147 -2.25 21.52 10.38
N GLU A 148 -1.56 22.66 10.32
CA GLU A 148 -0.81 23.13 9.14
C GLU A 148 0.55 22.43 8.99
N GLU A 149 0.85 21.47 9.86
CA GLU A 149 2.05 20.65 9.89
C GLU A 149 1.69 19.16 9.86
N TYR A 150 2.70 18.28 9.74
CA TYR A 150 2.47 16.85 9.75
C TYR A 150 2.20 16.34 11.17
N ASP A 151 0.96 15.92 11.43
CA ASP A 151 0.54 15.46 12.75
C ASP A 151 0.80 13.96 12.99
N ILE A 152 1.39 13.66 14.15
CA ILE A 152 1.46 12.30 14.68
C ILE A 152 0.42 12.15 15.80
N CYS A 153 -0.80 11.82 15.41
CA CYS A 153 -1.93 11.61 16.32
C CYS A 153 -2.80 10.42 15.89
N TYR A 154 -3.99 10.27 16.49
CA TYR A 154 -4.87 9.13 16.23
C TYR A 154 -5.32 9.00 14.77
N THR A 155 -5.30 10.10 14.01
CA THR A 155 -5.63 10.09 12.59
C THR A 155 -4.67 9.23 11.77
N MET A 156 -3.45 8.97 12.26
CA MET A 156 -2.50 8.06 11.62
C MET A 156 -3.04 6.63 11.56
N GLN A 157 -3.48 6.09 12.70
CA GLN A 157 -4.15 4.80 12.76
C GLN A 157 -5.47 4.83 11.98
N GLN A 158 -6.25 5.89 12.14
CA GLN A 158 -7.55 6.03 11.49
C GLN A 158 -7.42 6.01 9.96
N CYS A 159 -6.34 6.58 9.41
CA CYS A 159 -6.02 6.60 7.98
C CYS A 159 -5.77 5.18 7.44
N VAL A 160 -4.95 4.38 8.13
CA VAL A 160 -4.69 2.97 7.79
C VAL A 160 -5.96 2.14 7.94
N GLN A 161 -6.68 2.32 9.03
CA GLN A 161 -7.88 1.57 9.34
C GLN A 161 -9.04 1.89 8.39
N CYS A 162 -9.15 3.13 7.92
CA CYS A 162 -10.16 3.53 6.92
C CYS A 162 -10.08 2.63 5.67
N LEU A 163 -8.88 2.44 5.10
CA LEU A 163 -8.71 1.55 3.94
C LEU A 163 -9.06 0.09 4.28
N ARG A 164 -8.64 -0.37 5.46
CA ARG A 164 -8.89 -1.73 5.94
C ARG A 164 -10.40 -2.02 6.04
N MET A 165 -11.17 -1.10 6.63
CA MET A 165 -12.62 -1.25 6.81
C MET A 165 -13.41 -1.05 5.51
N ILE A 166 -12.97 -0.16 4.62
CA ILE A 166 -13.54 -0.05 3.27
C ILE A 166 -13.33 -1.36 2.51
N GLY A 167 -12.11 -1.91 2.54
CA GLY A 167 -11.79 -3.21 1.95
C GLY A 167 -12.65 -4.33 2.52
N TYR A 168 -12.77 -4.42 3.85
CA TYR A 168 -13.62 -5.39 4.54
C TYR A 168 -15.10 -5.33 4.09
N GLY A 169 -15.67 -4.13 3.98
CA GLY A 169 -17.05 -3.95 3.49
C GLY A 169 -17.22 -4.38 2.03
N MET A 170 -16.22 -4.11 1.18
CA MET A 170 -16.20 -4.58 -0.21
C MET A 170 -16.02 -6.09 -0.34
N ASP A 171 -15.20 -6.69 0.51
CA ASP A 171 -15.01 -8.15 0.57
C ASP A 171 -16.30 -8.86 1.00
N PHE A 172 -17.03 -8.29 1.97
CA PHE A 172 -18.36 -8.79 2.37
C PHE A 172 -19.40 -8.71 1.25
N MET A 173 -19.38 -7.64 0.46
CA MET A 173 -20.20 -7.51 -0.74
C MET A 173 -19.84 -8.57 -1.79
N ASP A 174 -18.56 -8.78 -2.05
CA ASP A 174 -18.11 -9.75 -3.05
C ASP A 174 -18.42 -11.21 -2.64
N GLY A 175 -18.54 -11.48 -1.34
CA GLY A 175 -18.99 -12.78 -0.80
C GLY A 175 -20.49 -13.03 -0.85
N GLN A 176 -21.27 -12.12 -1.44
CA GLN A 176 -22.71 -12.32 -1.57
C GLN A 176 -23.02 -13.61 -2.38
N PRO A 177 -23.92 -14.49 -1.89
CA PRO A 177 -24.36 -15.65 -2.64
C PRO A 177 -24.93 -15.23 -3.99
N ARG A 178 -24.35 -15.75 -5.07
CA ARG A 178 -24.90 -15.52 -6.42
C ARG A 178 -26.23 -16.25 -6.52
N SER A 179 -27.29 -15.54 -6.91
CA SER A 179 -28.53 -16.17 -7.36
C SER A 179 -28.16 -17.19 -8.44
N SER A 180 -28.55 -18.45 -8.27
CA SER A 180 -28.50 -19.45 -9.31
C SER A 180 -29.41 -19.02 -10.46
N LYS A 181 -28.91 -18.13 -11.33
CA LYS A 181 -29.42 -18.09 -12.69
C LYS A 181 -29.08 -19.47 -13.25
N LYS A 182 -30.09 -20.33 -13.42
CA LYS A 182 -30.02 -21.45 -14.35
C LYS A 182 -29.28 -20.91 -15.57
N ALA A 183 -28.08 -21.41 -15.83
CA ALA A 183 -27.55 -21.34 -17.16
C ALA A 183 -28.58 -22.07 -18.00
N THR A 184 -29.46 -21.33 -18.68
CA THR A 184 -30.15 -21.83 -19.86
C THR A 184 -29.03 -22.19 -20.82
N ALA A 185 -28.58 -23.43 -20.73
CA ALA A 185 -27.82 -24.08 -21.78
C ALA A 185 -28.73 -24.02 -23.01
N THR A 186 -28.43 -23.09 -23.90
CA THR A 186 -28.90 -23.18 -25.28
C THR A 186 -28.39 -24.53 -25.79
N PRO A 187 -29.26 -25.46 -26.22
CA PRO A 187 -28.80 -26.74 -26.74
C PRO A 187 -28.06 -26.44 -28.04
N VAL A 188 -26.73 -26.58 -28.03
CA VAL A 188 -25.95 -26.61 -29.26
C VAL A 188 -26.33 -27.92 -29.96
N THR A 189 -26.98 -27.78 -31.10
CA THR A 189 -27.33 -28.88 -32.01
C THR A 189 -26.07 -29.63 -32.45
N VAL A 190 -26.22 -30.95 -32.59
CA VAL A 190 -25.16 -31.97 -32.67
C VAL A 190 -24.39 -31.99 -34.01
N GLU A 191 -24.61 -31.05 -34.92
CA GLU A 191 -24.09 -31.16 -36.30
C GLU A 191 -22.67 -30.62 -36.54
N ALA A 192 -21.99 -30.05 -35.54
CA ALA A 192 -20.65 -29.46 -35.74
C ALA A 192 -19.46 -30.37 -35.35
N ILE A 193 -19.69 -31.65 -35.01
CA ILE A 193 -18.62 -32.54 -34.52
C ILE A 193 -18.02 -33.45 -35.62
N GLU A 194 -18.62 -33.58 -36.80
CA GLU A 194 -18.17 -34.58 -37.77
C GLU A 194 -17.00 -34.21 -38.68
N GLU A 195 -16.54 -32.95 -38.74
CA GLU A 195 -15.54 -32.56 -39.76
C GLU A 195 -14.06 -32.66 -39.35
N LYS A 196 -13.72 -33.22 -38.17
CA LYS A 196 -12.31 -33.36 -37.74
C LYS A 196 -11.82 -34.77 -37.42
N LYS A 197 -12.51 -35.81 -37.90
CA LYS A 197 -12.00 -37.19 -37.89
C LYS A 197 -11.37 -37.57 -39.23
N LYS A 198 -10.13 -37.14 -39.51
CA LYS A 198 -9.25 -37.78 -40.51
C LYS A 198 -7.81 -37.25 -40.43
N ALA A 199 -6.96 -37.90 -39.64
CA ALA A 199 -5.51 -38.04 -39.85
C ALA A 199 -4.93 -39.07 -38.84
N PRO A 200 -3.85 -39.81 -39.18
CA PRO A 200 -3.56 -41.13 -38.61
C PRO A 200 -2.82 -41.10 -37.27
N ALA A 201 -2.92 -42.22 -36.55
CA ALA A 201 -2.38 -42.47 -35.22
C ALA A 201 -0.91 -42.95 -35.20
N GLU A 202 -0.17 -42.56 -34.17
CA GLU A 202 0.93 -43.30 -33.50
C GLU A 202 1.50 -42.47 -32.31
N PRO A 203 2.18 -43.05 -31.30
CA PRO A 203 1.96 -44.30 -30.59
C PRO A 203 1.71 -44.08 -29.07
N VAL A 204 1.52 -45.20 -28.36
CA VAL A 204 1.03 -45.34 -26.98
C VAL A 204 2.00 -44.86 -25.88
N ALA A 205 1.38 -44.28 -24.83
CA ALA A 205 1.81 -44.13 -23.42
C ALA A 205 3.03 -43.23 -23.07
N GLN A 206 2.73 -42.10 -22.42
CA GLN A 206 3.56 -41.54 -21.35
C GLN A 206 2.70 -41.23 -20.12
N ALA A 207 3.26 -41.58 -18.96
CA ALA A 207 2.72 -41.45 -17.60
C ALA A 207 2.21 -40.03 -17.27
N PRO A 208 1.36 -39.87 -16.22
CA PRO A 208 0.87 -38.55 -15.81
C PRO A 208 2.03 -37.60 -15.52
N SER A 209 2.04 -36.46 -16.20
CA SER A 209 2.97 -35.36 -15.96
C SER A 209 2.94 -34.95 -14.48
N PRO A 210 4.09 -34.73 -13.83
CA PRO A 210 4.11 -34.30 -12.43
C PRO A 210 3.40 -32.94 -12.33
N ALA A 211 2.55 -32.80 -11.31
CA ALA A 211 1.76 -31.61 -11.04
C ALA A 211 2.62 -30.35 -11.22
N ALA A 212 2.17 -29.46 -12.10
CA ALA A 212 2.87 -28.24 -12.43
C ALA A 212 3.24 -27.48 -11.14
N VAL A 213 4.55 -27.25 -10.95
CA VAL A 213 5.07 -26.40 -9.88
C VAL A 213 4.38 -25.05 -10.00
N VAL A 214 3.53 -24.72 -9.02
CA VAL A 214 2.87 -23.42 -8.96
C VAL A 214 3.93 -22.39 -8.58
N VAL A 215 4.66 -21.90 -9.58
CA VAL A 215 5.51 -20.72 -9.44
C VAL A 215 4.57 -19.53 -9.19
N ARG A 216 4.47 -19.11 -7.93
CA ARG A 216 3.51 -18.10 -7.46
C ARG A 216 3.87 -16.71 -8.01
N GLU A 217 2.87 -15.86 -8.25
CA GLU A 217 3.07 -14.46 -8.65
C GLU A 217 3.95 -13.74 -7.61
N LYS A 218 5.07 -13.17 -8.08
CA LYS A 218 6.00 -12.40 -7.24
C LYS A 218 5.30 -11.12 -6.75
N THR A 219 5.10 -11.02 -5.42
CA THR A 219 4.63 -9.86 -4.59
C THR A 219 3.13 -9.46 -4.60
N PRO A 220 2.66 -8.76 -3.54
CA PRO A 220 2.45 -9.22 -2.15
C PRO A 220 1.14 -10.03 -1.97
N ILE A 221 1.09 -10.94 -0.98
CA ILE A 221 -0.04 -11.87 -0.75
C ILE A 221 -1.24 -11.24 -0.06
N SER A 222 -1.14 -9.96 0.29
CA SER A 222 -2.09 -9.15 1.05
C SER A 222 -3.52 -9.26 0.59
N PHE A 223 -3.73 -9.37 -0.73
CA PHE A 223 -5.05 -9.51 -1.35
C PHE A 223 -5.03 -10.64 -2.40
N GLY A 224 -5.31 -11.86 -1.93
CA GLY A 224 -5.46 -13.05 -2.77
C GLY A 224 -6.68 -12.97 -3.70
N ARG A 225 -6.89 -14.03 -4.49
CA ARG A 225 -8.11 -14.14 -5.33
C ARG A 225 -9.36 -14.51 -4.53
N ASP A 226 -9.18 -14.96 -3.29
CA ASP A 226 -10.17 -15.51 -2.38
C ASP A 226 -10.35 -14.63 -1.13
N ILE A 227 -10.45 -13.32 -1.36
CA ILE A 227 -10.66 -12.32 -0.30
C ILE A 227 -12.14 -12.11 0.05
N ALA A 228 -13.06 -12.58 -0.81
CA ALA A 228 -14.50 -12.43 -0.60
C ALA A 228 -14.97 -13.10 0.71
N LEU A 229 -15.75 -12.37 1.51
CA LEU A 229 -16.28 -12.84 2.80
C LEU A 229 -17.71 -13.36 2.64
N SER A 230 -17.84 -14.66 2.40
CA SER A 230 -19.14 -15.34 2.32
C SER A 230 -19.92 -15.23 3.64
N GLU A 231 -19.22 -15.38 4.75
CA GLU A 231 -19.73 -15.23 6.11
C GLU A 231 -19.04 -14.05 6.79
N LEU A 232 -19.78 -13.35 7.65
CA LEU A 232 -19.23 -12.24 8.41
C LEU A 232 -18.38 -12.78 9.57
N PRO A 233 -17.09 -12.40 9.67
CA PRO A 233 -16.27 -12.74 10.82
C PRO A 233 -16.89 -12.32 12.15
N SER A 234 -16.53 -13.01 13.23
CA SER A 234 -16.93 -12.59 14.57
C SER A 234 -16.37 -11.21 14.89
N LEU A 235 -16.99 -10.52 15.85
CA LEU A 235 -16.50 -9.21 16.28
C LEU A 235 -15.08 -9.31 16.85
N ALA A 236 -14.78 -10.39 17.60
CA ALA A 236 -13.45 -10.62 18.15
C ALA A 236 -12.39 -10.83 17.05
N GLU A 237 -12.70 -11.59 16.00
CA GLU A 237 -11.78 -11.74 14.85
C GLU A 237 -11.59 -10.43 14.11
N THR A 238 -12.67 -9.65 13.96
CA THR A 238 -12.62 -8.35 13.29
C THR A 238 -11.75 -7.37 14.08
N ILE A 239 -11.87 -7.32 15.40
CA ILE A 239 -11.00 -6.48 16.24
C ILE A 239 -9.55 -6.96 16.16
N GLY A 240 -9.28 -8.27 16.26
CA GLY A 240 -7.92 -8.83 16.14
C GLY A 240 -7.26 -8.52 14.78
N TYR A 241 -8.04 -8.53 13.70
CA TYR A 241 -7.61 -8.13 12.36
C TYR A 241 -7.34 -6.62 12.26
N VAL A 242 -8.29 -5.80 12.70
CA VAL A 242 -8.25 -4.35 12.53
C VAL A 242 -7.15 -3.73 13.39
N PHE A 243 -6.99 -4.22 14.62
CA PHE A 243 -5.98 -3.78 15.57
C PHE A 243 -4.72 -4.64 15.52
N PHE A 244 -4.47 -5.39 14.44
CA PHE A 244 -3.31 -6.26 14.34
C PHE A 244 -2.02 -5.52 14.76
N PRO A 245 -1.35 -5.94 15.85
CA PRO A 245 -0.40 -5.11 16.59
C PRO A 245 0.79 -4.63 15.77
N PHE A 246 1.11 -5.35 14.70
CA PHE A 246 2.29 -5.10 13.87
C PHE A 246 1.99 -4.26 12.62
N ALA A 247 0.71 -3.91 12.38
CA ALA A 247 0.31 -3.23 11.15
C ALA A 247 -0.85 -2.23 11.30
N PHE A 248 -1.24 -1.87 12.52
CA PHE A 248 -2.37 -0.96 12.75
C PHE A 248 -2.01 0.53 12.58
N LEU A 249 -0.76 0.92 12.84
CA LEU A 249 -0.32 2.33 12.78
C LEU A 249 0.10 2.79 11.38
N VAL A 250 1.05 2.09 10.76
CA VAL A 250 1.70 2.51 9.50
C VAL A 250 1.48 1.52 8.34
N GLY A 251 0.63 0.52 8.54
CA GLY A 251 0.51 -0.64 7.65
C GLY A 251 1.56 -1.72 7.96
N PRO A 252 1.69 -2.75 7.11
CA PRO A 252 1.11 -2.89 5.78
C PRO A 252 -0.41 -3.13 5.74
N GLN A 253 -1.03 -2.88 4.58
CA GLN A 253 -2.43 -3.25 4.31
C GLN A 253 -2.54 -4.72 3.91
N PHE A 254 -3.56 -5.42 4.39
CA PHE A 254 -3.88 -6.79 4.00
C PHE A 254 -5.36 -7.12 4.26
N SER A 255 -5.87 -8.16 3.61
CA SER A 255 -7.26 -8.63 3.71
C SER A 255 -7.54 -9.42 5.00
N PHE A 256 -8.80 -9.46 5.41
CA PHE A 256 -9.23 -10.36 6.48
C PHE A 256 -8.99 -11.84 6.11
N SER A 257 -9.16 -12.21 4.85
CA SER A 257 -8.89 -13.59 4.38
C SER A 257 -7.45 -14.03 4.66
N LEU A 258 -6.45 -13.15 4.45
CA LEU A 258 -5.07 -13.46 4.82
C LEU A 258 -4.92 -13.61 6.34
N TYR A 259 -5.53 -12.71 7.12
CA TYR A 259 -5.53 -12.79 8.59
C TYR A 259 -6.11 -14.12 9.08
N LYS A 260 -7.26 -14.53 8.54
CA LYS A 260 -7.95 -15.77 8.87
C LYS A 260 -7.07 -17.00 8.59
N LYS A 261 -6.49 -17.08 7.39
CA LYS A 261 -5.55 -18.17 7.04
C LYS A 261 -4.32 -18.21 7.94
N PHE A 262 -3.86 -17.06 8.41
CA PHE A 262 -2.75 -16.98 9.34
C PHE A 262 -3.12 -17.52 10.72
N ILE A 263 -4.25 -17.09 11.30
CA ILE A 263 -4.69 -17.58 12.62
C ILE A 263 -5.26 -19.01 12.58
N SER A 264 -5.70 -19.51 11.43
CA SER A 264 -6.08 -20.93 11.24
C SER A 264 -4.89 -21.84 10.91
N MET A 265 -3.69 -21.28 10.75
CA MET A 265 -2.45 -21.95 10.30
C MET A 265 -2.47 -22.46 8.86
N GLU A 266 -3.56 -22.27 8.10
CA GLU A 266 -3.64 -22.61 6.67
C GLU A 266 -2.60 -21.90 5.81
N LEU A 267 -2.15 -20.71 6.23
CA LEU A 267 -1.12 -19.96 5.52
C LEU A 267 0.18 -20.76 5.33
N PHE A 268 0.48 -21.67 6.24
CA PHE A 268 1.71 -22.48 6.21
C PHE A 268 1.55 -23.79 5.42
N ASN A 269 0.34 -24.13 4.96
CA ASN A 269 0.04 -25.34 4.20
C ASN A 269 0.41 -25.19 2.71
N VAL A 270 1.69 -24.94 2.43
CA VAL A 270 2.22 -24.79 1.07
C VAL A 270 3.22 -25.92 0.79
N PRO A 271 3.03 -26.74 -0.28
CA PRO A 271 3.99 -27.77 -0.65
C PRO A 271 5.36 -27.17 -1.02
N VAL A 272 6.45 -27.86 -0.64
CA VAL A 272 7.80 -27.45 -1.05
C VAL A 272 8.15 -28.02 -2.41
N PRO A 273 8.64 -27.18 -3.35
CA PRO A 273 9.09 -27.65 -4.66
C PRO A 273 10.08 -28.82 -4.55
N GLY A 274 9.82 -29.90 -5.28
CA GLY A 274 10.72 -31.06 -5.34
C GLY A 274 10.68 -32.00 -4.12
N SER A 275 9.80 -31.76 -3.14
CA SER A 275 9.57 -32.67 -2.02
C SER A 275 8.21 -33.36 -2.13
N THR A 276 8.16 -34.68 -1.89
CA THR A 276 6.91 -35.45 -1.76
C THR A 276 6.26 -35.30 -0.38
N GLU A 277 7.01 -34.78 0.58
CA GLU A 277 6.53 -34.46 1.92
C GLU A 277 6.33 -32.94 2.01
N SER A 278 5.16 -32.47 2.46
CA SER A 278 5.04 -31.09 2.93
C SER A 278 6.17 -30.87 3.92
N SER A 279 7.10 -29.91 3.68
CA SER A 279 8.26 -29.72 4.55
C SER A 279 7.79 -29.38 5.96
N SER A 280 7.57 -30.40 6.77
CA SER A 280 7.14 -30.26 8.13
C SER A 280 8.43 -30.07 8.90
N THR A 281 8.79 -28.80 9.12
CA THR A 281 9.49 -28.52 10.38
C THR A 281 8.65 -29.13 11.50
N ALA A 282 9.23 -29.42 12.66
CA ALA A 282 8.53 -30.11 13.76
C ALA A 282 7.18 -29.49 14.20
N ASN A 283 6.83 -28.29 13.69
CA ASN A 283 5.61 -27.52 13.98
C ASN A 283 4.83 -27.08 12.71
N GLY A 284 5.29 -27.46 11.49
CA GLY A 284 4.69 -27.02 10.22
C GLY A 284 4.99 -25.58 9.80
N ILE A 285 5.89 -24.86 10.50
CA ILE A 285 6.21 -23.45 10.22
C ILE A 285 7.61 -23.33 9.60
N PRO A 286 7.74 -22.68 8.44
CA PRO A 286 9.03 -22.52 7.76
C PRO A 286 10.06 -21.75 8.62
N GLN A 287 11.35 -22.02 8.38
CA GLN A 287 12.47 -21.31 9.04
C GLN A 287 12.89 -20.04 8.26
N GLY A 288 13.73 -19.21 8.86
CA GLY A 288 14.36 -18.06 8.19
C GLY A 288 13.69 -16.70 8.41
N SER A 289 12.54 -16.65 9.10
CA SER A 289 11.87 -15.39 9.44
C SER A 289 12.75 -14.47 10.28
N LEU A 290 13.54 -15.00 11.22
CA LEU A 290 14.46 -14.20 12.03
C LEU A 290 15.49 -13.47 11.18
N ARG A 291 16.10 -14.15 10.19
CA ARG A 291 17.07 -13.54 9.27
C ARG A 291 16.44 -12.39 8.49
N TYR A 292 15.22 -12.59 7.98
CA TYR A 292 14.52 -11.55 7.23
C TYR A 292 14.11 -10.39 8.14
N ALA A 293 13.62 -10.66 9.35
CA ALA A 293 13.28 -9.64 10.33
C ALA A 293 14.49 -8.80 10.80
N THR A 294 15.66 -9.43 10.97
CA THR A 294 16.93 -8.72 11.25
C THR A 294 17.29 -7.80 10.08
N ARG A 295 17.12 -8.26 8.83
CA ARG A 295 17.31 -7.40 7.65
C ARG A 295 16.35 -6.20 7.68
N CYS A 296 15.06 -6.42 7.96
CA CYS A 296 14.07 -5.34 8.10
C CYS A 296 14.49 -4.33 9.17
N PHE A 297 14.91 -4.81 10.35
CA PHE A 297 15.38 -3.96 11.44
C PHE A 297 16.59 -3.13 11.02
N SER A 298 17.66 -3.77 10.54
CA SER A 298 18.90 -3.09 10.16
C SER A 298 18.67 -2.09 9.03
N LEU A 299 17.90 -2.45 8.01
CA LEU A 299 17.61 -1.57 6.87
C LEU A 299 16.68 -0.42 7.25
N GLY A 300 15.69 -0.69 8.11
CA GLY A 300 14.80 0.34 8.66
C GLY A 300 15.57 1.38 9.48
N ILE A 301 16.43 0.94 10.41
CA ILE A 301 17.31 1.83 11.19
C ILE A 301 18.25 2.61 10.28
N PHE A 302 18.86 1.96 9.27
CA PHE A 302 19.69 2.64 8.28
C PHE A 302 18.95 3.78 7.58
N TYR A 303 17.73 3.54 7.07
CA TYR A 303 16.95 4.56 6.39
C TYR A 303 16.46 5.67 7.33
N LEU A 304 16.09 5.36 8.57
CA LEU A 304 15.74 6.38 9.56
C LEU A 304 16.95 7.27 9.90
N ALA A 305 18.12 6.67 10.15
CA ALA A 305 19.35 7.41 10.42
C ALA A 305 19.78 8.27 9.21
N LEU A 306 19.73 7.70 8.01
CA LEU A 306 19.98 8.43 6.77
C LEU A 306 18.99 9.58 6.59
N GLY A 307 17.70 9.35 6.91
CA GLY A 307 16.66 10.36 6.83
C GLY A 307 16.89 11.51 7.80
N GLN A 308 17.35 11.23 9.02
CA GLN A 308 17.70 12.25 10.01
C GLN A 308 18.88 13.10 9.56
N VAL A 309 19.94 12.46 9.06
CA VAL A 309 21.13 13.16 8.56
C VAL A 309 20.78 14.03 7.35
N LEU A 310 20.15 13.44 6.32
CA LEU A 310 19.75 14.18 5.13
C LEU A 310 18.74 15.29 5.47
N GLY A 311 17.81 15.05 6.40
CA GLY A 311 16.84 16.02 6.89
C GLY A 311 17.47 17.28 7.49
N SER A 312 18.61 17.14 8.18
CA SER A 312 19.34 18.30 8.69
C SER A 312 20.02 19.15 7.61
N PHE A 313 20.39 18.55 6.48
CA PHE A 313 21.03 19.26 5.36
C PHE A 313 20.04 19.81 4.35
N PHE A 314 18.90 19.14 4.18
CA PHE A 314 17.87 19.46 3.18
C PHE A 314 16.48 19.60 3.81
N PRO A 315 16.28 20.48 4.81
CA PRO A 315 14.97 20.68 5.41
C PRO A 315 14.03 21.38 4.42
N THR A 316 12.82 20.86 4.26
CA THR A 316 11.83 21.39 3.29
C THR A 316 11.51 22.87 3.51
N LEU A 317 11.49 23.32 4.77
CA LEU A 317 11.21 24.71 5.12
C LEU A 317 12.30 25.68 4.66
N ALA A 318 13.56 25.25 4.52
CA ALA A 318 14.63 26.13 4.05
C ALA A 318 14.45 26.58 2.59
N LEU A 319 13.60 25.89 1.81
CA LEU A 319 13.21 26.34 0.47
C LEU A 319 12.36 27.62 0.49
N LEU A 320 11.81 27.99 1.65
CA LEU A 320 10.97 29.17 1.82
C LEU A 320 11.76 30.40 2.30
N ASP A 321 13.02 30.21 2.69
CA ASP A 321 13.86 31.29 3.19
C ASP A 321 14.16 32.30 2.08
N LYS A 322 14.06 33.59 2.39
CA LYS A 322 14.32 34.65 1.40
C LYS A 322 15.75 34.58 0.84
N THR A 323 16.71 34.20 1.68
CA THR A 323 18.12 34.04 1.31
C THR A 323 18.37 32.82 0.41
N PHE A 324 17.41 31.91 0.27
CA PHE A 324 17.52 30.78 -0.66
C PHE A 324 17.66 31.26 -2.11
N LEU A 325 17.09 32.43 -2.44
CA LEU A 325 17.18 33.03 -3.78
C LEU A 325 18.56 33.63 -4.08
N ASP A 326 19.39 33.89 -3.06
CA ASP A 326 20.76 34.39 -3.24
C ASP A 326 21.70 33.31 -3.81
N ARG A 327 21.27 32.04 -3.75
CA ARG A 327 22.01 30.90 -4.30
C ARG A 327 21.94 30.86 -5.83
N SER A 328 22.99 30.31 -6.44
CA SER A 328 23.01 30.09 -7.89
C SER A 328 21.84 29.20 -8.33
N TYR A 329 21.37 29.37 -9.57
CA TYR A 329 20.22 28.59 -10.05
C TYR A 329 20.49 27.07 -10.06
N ALA A 330 21.72 26.65 -10.40
CA ALA A 330 22.12 25.25 -10.38
C ALA A 330 22.10 24.66 -8.96
N GLU A 331 22.59 25.43 -7.97
CA GLU A 331 22.56 25.04 -6.56
C GLU A 331 21.12 24.89 -6.06
N ARG A 332 20.21 25.81 -6.43
CA ARG A 332 18.79 25.71 -6.09
C ARG A 332 18.15 24.43 -6.63
N ILE A 333 18.43 24.07 -7.89
CA ILE A 333 17.94 22.80 -8.47
C ILE A 333 18.45 21.61 -7.68
N PHE A 334 19.74 21.58 -7.37
CA PHE A 334 20.36 20.51 -6.60
C PHE A 334 19.71 20.36 -5.21
N LEU A 335 19.53 21.47 -4.49
CA LEU A 335 18.93 21.49 -3.16
C LEU A 335 17.45 21.06 -3.19
N VAL A 336 16.66 21.52 -4.15
CA VAL A 336 15.25 21.11 -4.28
C VAL A 336 15.14 19.61 -4.58
N TRP A 337 15.98 19.08 -5.47
CA TRP A 337 15.99 17.65 -5.80
C TRP A 337 16.32 16.78 -4.58
N TRP A 338 17.35 17.14 -3.81
CA TRP A 338 17.72 16.42 -2.58
C TRP A 338 16.71 16.59 -1.44
N THR A 339 16.07 17.76 -1.34
CA THR A 339 14.97 17.97 -0.39
C THR A 339 13.83 17.00 -0.68
N GLY A 340 13.42 16.87 -1.94
CA GLY A 340 12.35 15.93 -2.33
C GLY A 340 12.70 14.46 -2.07
N LYS A 341 13.96 14.04 -2.28
CA LYS A 341 14.45 12.70 -1.87
C LYS A 341 14.28 12.48 -0.36
N THR A 342 14.61 13.50 0.42
CA THR A 342 14.65 13.44 1.89
C THR A 342 13.24 13.30 2.48
N VAL A 343 12.24 13.99 1.90
CA VAL A 343 10.81 13.85 2.27
C VAL A 343 10.37 12.39 2.30
N LEU A 344 10.78 11.59 1.31
CA LEU A 344 10.32 10.21 1.17
C LEU A 344 11.11 9.21 2.03
N ASN A 345 12.30 9.59 2.48
CA ASN A 345 13.24 8.69 3.15
C ASN A 345 12.71 8.17 4.51
N LYS A 346 11.98 9.02 5.25
CA LYS A 346 11.35 8.65 6.53
C LYS A 346 10.37 7.47 6.38
N TYR A 347 9.65 7.43 5.27
CA TYR A 347 8.69 6.34 4.98
C TYR A 347 9.38 5.02 4.65
N LEU A 348 10.51 5.07 3.93
CA LEU A 348 11.32 3.87 3.64
C LEU A 348 11.77 3.21 4.95
N GLY A 349 12.23 4.02 5.92
CA GLY A 349 12.66 3.54 7.22
C GLY A 349 11.52 2.97 8.06
N ILE A 350 10.47 3.76 8.28
CA ILE A 350 9.39 3.40 9.21
C ILE A 350 8.54 2.21 8.71
N TRP A 351 8.34 2.07 7.40
CA TRP A 351 7.64 0.92 6.84
C TRP A 351 8.50 -0.34 6.85
N THR A 352 9.80 -0.22 6.57
CA THR A 352 10.72 -1.38 6.59
C THR A 352 10.90 -1.91 8.01
N ILE A 353 11.00 -1.04 9.03
CA ILE A 353 11.11 -1.49 10.42
C ILE A 353 9.79 -2.10 10.93
N GLY A 354 8.63 -1.56 10.53
CA GLY A 354 7.31 -2.13 10.86
C GLY A 354 7.02 -3.49 10.21
N GLU A 355 7.72 -3.82 9.11
CA GLU A 355 7.62 -5.13 8.46
C GLU A 355 8.24 -6.26 9.31
N GLY A 356 9.28 -5.97 10.09
CA GLY A 356 10.01 -6.96 10.89
C GLY A 356 9.12 -7.76 11.87
N PRO A 357 8.30 -7.11 12.70
CA PRO A 357 7.34 -7.79 13.57
C PRO A 357 6.31 -8.63 12.80
N CYS A 358 5.84 -8.16 11.64
CA CYS A 358 4.98 -8.97 10.78
C CYS A 358 5.68 -10.27 10.36
N VAL A 359 6.95 -10.17 9.94
CA VAL A 359 7.77 -11.33 9.53
C VAL A 359 7.98 -12.31 10.68
N LEU A 360 8.34 -11.80 11.86
CA LEU A 360 8.53 -12.65 13.04
C LEU A 360 7.24 -13.38 13.43
N SER A 361 6.08 -12.73 13.26
CA SER A 361 4.77 -13.28 13.61
C SER A 361 4.35 -14.40 12.67
N GLY A 362 4.92 -14.44 11.46
CA GLY A 362 4.67 -15.48 10.48
C GLY A 362 3.66 -15.11 9.38
N ILE A 363 2.89 -14.02 9.53
CA ILE A 363 1.83 -13.62 8.58
C ILE A 363 2.36 -13.29 7.18
N THR A 364 3.66 -13.00 7.04
CA THR A 364 4.27 -12.62 5.76
C THR A 364 4.77 -13.79 4.93
N PHE A 365 4.64 -15.02 5.44
CA PHE A 365 5.05 -16.21 4.70
C PHE A 365 4.27 -16.33 3.39
N ASN A 366 4.98 -16.37 2.26
CA ASN A 366 4.37 -16.39 0.93
C ASN A 366 4.75 -17.61 0.07
N GLY A 367 5.41 -18.62 0.65
CA GLY A 367 5.74 -19.87 -0.01
C GLY A 367 7.24 -20.08 -0.09
N TYR A 368 7.69 -20.80 -1.12
CA TYR A 368 9.07 -21.19 -1.29
C TYR A 368 9.56 -20.77 -2.68
N ASP A 369 10.83 -20.39 -2.76
CA ASP A 369 11.49 -20.11 -4.04
C ASP A 369 11.75 -21.41 -4.83
N ASP A 370 12.27 -21.26 -6.05
CA ASP A 370 12.61 -22.39 -6.94
C ASP A 370 13.64 -23.37 -6.31
N GLN A 371 14.33 -22.94 -5.25
CA GLN A 371 15.30 -23.74 -4.50
C GLN A 371 14.72 -24.34 -3.20
N GLY A 372 13.41 -24.19 -2.98
CA GLY A 372 12.73 -24.68 -1.78
C GLY A 372 13.02 -23.85 -0.53
N ARG A 373 13.52 -22.61 -0.65
CA ARG A 373 13.78 -21.73 0.50
C ARG A 373 12.54 -20.90 0.84
N PRO A 374 12.16 -20.79 2.12
CA PRO A 374 11.00 -19.99 2.54
C PRO A 374 11.15 -18.51 2.19
N GLU A 375 10.10 -17.94 1.62
CA GLU A 375 9.97 -16.50 1.37
C GLU A 375 9.11 -15.84 2.45
N TRP A 376 9.51 -14.62 2.84
CA TRP A 376 8.93 -13.88 3.97
C TRP A 376 8.53 -12.45 3.59
N ASP A 377 8.54 -12.11 2.30
CA ASP A 377 8.26 -10.77 1.80
C ASP A 377 6.79 -10.57 1.39
N GLY A 378 5.90 -11.44 1.87
CA GLY A 378 4.49 -11.47 1.49
C GLY A 378 3.70 -10.20 1.82
N LEU A 379 4.12 -9.44 2.83
CA LEU A 379 3.54 -8.13 3.17
C LEU A 379 4.51 -6.97 2.96
N ARG A 380 5.57 -7.17 2.16
CA ARG A 380 6.58 -6.15 1.93
C ARG A 380 5.97 -4.85 1.43
N ASN A 381 6.23 -3.75 2.13
CA ASN A 381 5.65 -2.46 1.76
C ASN A 381 6.60 -1.58 0.95
N VAL A 382 7.91 -1.85 1.03
CA VAL A 382 8.95 -1.13 0.29
C VAL A 382 9.95 -2.13 -0.29
N ASN A 383 10.30 -1.95 -1.57
CA ASN A 383 11.46 -2.59 -2.18
C ASN A 383 12.59 -1.59 -2.43
N PRO A 384 13.55 -1.43 -1.48
CA PRO A 384 14.52 -0.34 -1.55
C PRO A 384 15.40 -0.34 -2.80
N LEU A 385 15.89 -1.50 -3.24
CA LEU A 385 16.73 -1.57 -4.45
C LEU A 385 15.96 -1.15 -5.70
N ASN A 386 14.72 -1.65 -5.86
CA ASN A 386 13.91 -1.26 -7.01
C ASN A 386 13.47 0.22 -6.95
N TYR A 387 13.31 0.76 -5.75
CA TYR A 387 12.95 2.15 -5.53
C TYR A 387 14.12 3.11 -5.85
N GLU A 388 15.30 2.87 -5.26
CA GLU A 388 16.46 3.76 -5.40
C GLU A 388 17.00 3.78 -6.84
N PHE A 389 16.86 2.68 -7.57
CA PHE A 389 17.34 2.54 -8.95
C PHE A 389 16.20 2.50 -9.99
N ALA A 390 15.02 3.01 -9.65
CA ALA A 390 13.88 3.00 -10.55
C ALA A 390 14.14 3.85 -11.80
N THR A 391 13.93 3.26 -12.97
CA THR A 391 14.04 3.94 -14.29
C THR A 391 12.68 4.26 -14.91
N SER A 392 11.59 4.03 -14.15
CA SER A 392 10.23 4.40 -14.51
C SER A 392 9.36 4.59 -13.27
N LEU A 393 8.35 5.44 -13.37
CA LEU A 393 7.31 5.66 -12.36
C LEU A 393 6.52 4.36 -12.10
N GLY A 394 6.35 3.53 -13.13
CA GLY A 394 5.80 2.18 -12.94
C GLY A 394 6.61 1.31 -11.96
N GLN A 395 7.94 1.42 -11.96
CA GLN A 395 8.80 0.74 -10.97
C GLN A 395 8.70 1.37 -9.58
N ILE A 396 8.55 2.71 -9.49
CA ILE A 396 8.30 3.39 -8.21
C ILE A 396 7.00 2.87 -7.58
N ILE A 397 5.88 2.86 -8.31
CA ILE A 397 4.58 2.38 -7.82
C ILE A 397 4.66 0.90 -7.38
N ALA A 398 5.44 0.09 -8.07
CA ALA A 398 5.64 -1.32 -7.73
C ALA A 398 6.60 -1.57 -6.55
N SER A 399 7.29 -0.54 -6.05
CA SER A 399 8.32 -0.66 -5.01
C SER A 399 8.12 0.25 -3.80
N PHE A 400 7.21 1.21 -3.86
CA PHE A 400 6.91 2.13 -2.78
C PHE A 400 5.45 1.97 -2.33
N ASN A 401 5.21 1.88 -1.02
CA ASN A 401 3.88 1.69 -0.44
C ASN A 401 3.07 0.56 -1.12
N MET A 402 3.73 -0.57 -1.37
CA MET A 402 3.28 -1.62 -2.29
C MET A 402 1.88 -2.16 -1.96
N ASN A 403 1.57 -2.37 -0.68
CA ASN A 403 0.29 -2.92 -0.26
C ASN A 403 -0.86 -1.93 -0.43
N THR A 404 -0.62 -0.64 -0.19
CA THR A 404 -1.59 0.42 -0.42
C THR A 404 -1.84 0.61 -1.91
N ASN A 405 -0.78 0.56 -2.74
CA ASN A 405 -0.91 0.59 -4.19
C ASN A 405 -1.72 -0.61 -4.72
N TYR A 406 -1.52 -1.80 -4.15
CA TYR A 406 -2.30 -2.98 -4.52
C TYR A 406 -3.75 -2.88 -4.05
N TRP A 407 -3.99 -2.36 -2.84
CA TRP A 407 -5.33 -2.04 -2.32
C TRP A 407 -6.05 -1.05 -3.26
N ALA A 408 -5.42 0.07 -3.62
CA ALA A 408 -6.01 1.08 -4.49
C ALA A 408 -6.33 0.54 -5.88
N LYS A 409 -5.45 -0.32 -6.42
CA LYS A 409 -5.69 -1.03 -7.68
C LYS A 409 -6.93 -1.94 -7.62
N LEU A 410 -7.11 -2.69 -6.53
CA LEU A 410 -8.20 -3.65 -6.41
C LEU A 410 -9.53 -2.99 -6.06
N TYR A 411 -9.54 -2.15 -5.03
CA TYR A 411 -10.78 -1.62 -4.44
C TYR A 411 -11.25 -0.32 -5.08
N VAL A 412 -10.38 0.43 -5.77
CA VAL A 412 -10.75 1.69 -6.43
C VAL A 412 -10.59 1.56 -7.95
N PHE A 413 -9.38 1.37 -8.46
CA PHE A 413 -9.09 1.39 -9.90
C PHE A 413 -9.94 0.39 -10.70
N LYS A 414 -9.92 -0.89 -10.31
CA LYS A 414 -10.67 -1.94 -11.01
C LYS A 414 -12.18 -1.77 -10.85
N ARG A 415 -12.65 -1.19 -9.75
CA ARG A 415 -14.09 -0.94 -9.52
C ARG A 415 -14.59 0.27 -10.33
N LEU A 416 -13.74 1.24 -10.65
CA LEU A 416 -14.04 2.34 -11.57
C LEU A 416 -14.03 1.94 -13.07
N ARG A 417 -13.99 0.64 -13.40
CA ARG A 417 -14.03 0.16 -14.79
C ARG A 417 -15.31 0.51 -15.54
N PHE A 418 -16.41 0.74 -14.84
CA PHE A 418 -17.68 1.15 -15.45
C PHE A 418 -17.59 2.50 -16.18
N LEU A 419 -16.58 3.32 -15.88
CA LEU A 419 -16.32 4.58 -16.58
C LEU A 419 -15.84 4.39 -18.04
N GLY A 420 -15.48 3.15 -18.44
CA GLY A 420 -15.07 2.83 -19.81
C GLY A 420 -13.73 3.42 -20.25
N ASN A 421 -13.02 4.16 -19.37
CA ASN A 421 -11.77 4.83 -19.70
C ASN A 421 -10.73 4.63 -18.59
N LYS A 422 -9.57 4.05 -18.96
CA LYS A 422 -8.45 3.78 -18.04
C LYS A 422 -7.92 5.05 -17.36
N ASN A 423 -7.87 6.17 -18.08
CA ASN A 423 -7.37 7.44 -17.54
C ASN A 423 -8.36 8.04 -16.54
N LEU A 424 -9.67 7.86 -16.74
CA LEU A 424 -10.68 8.26 -15.74
C LEU A 424 -10.59 7.39 -14.48
N SER A 425 -10.37 6.08 -14.63
CA SER A 425 -10.12 5.21 -13.48
C SER A 425 -8.83 5.58 -12.74
N ALA A 426 -7.76 5.95 -13.46
CA ALA A 426 -6.50 6.39 -12.86
C ALA A 426 -6.66 7.73 -12.12
N LEU A 427 -7.32 8.71 -12.75
CA LEU A 427 -7.64 9.99 -12.13
C LEU A 427 -8.48 9.80 -10.86
N GLY A 428 -9.49 8.92 -10.89
CA GLY A 428 -10.32 8.62 -9.73
C GLY A 428 -9.54 8.00 -8.57
N VAL A 429 -8.54 7.16 -8.85
CA VAL A 429 -7.66 6.60 -7.82
C VAL A 429 -6.75 7.66 -7.21
N LEU A 430 -6.12 8.49 -8.03
CA LEU A 430 -5.20 9.53 -7.53
C LEU A 430 -5.95 10.61 -6.76
N LEU A 431 -7.17 10.97 -7.19
CA LEU A 431 -8.05 11.85 -6.42
C LEU A 431 -8.46 11.21 -5.09
N PHE A 432 -8.83 9.92 -5.09
CA PHE A 432 -9.13 9.20 -3.87
C PHE A 432 -7.92 9.22 -2.91
N LEU A 433 -6.71 8.97 -3.40
CA LEU A 433 -5.49 8.99 -2.58
C LEU A 433 -5.17 10.38 -2.05
N ALA A 434 -5.33 11.44 -2.85
CA ALA A 434 -5.16 12.82 -2.40
C ALA A 434 -6.08 13.14 -1.22
N VAL A 435 -7.37 12.82 -1.36
CA VAL A 435 -8.38 13.08 -0.32
C VAL A 435 -8.17 12.16 0.90
N TRP A 436 -7.72 10.92 0.68
CA TRP A 436 -7.40 9.98 1.77
C TRP A 436 -6.20 10.45 2.62
N HIS A 437 -5.22 11.11 2.01
CA HIS A 437 -4.11 11.71 2.73
C HIS A 437 -4.53 12.95 3.53
N GLY A 438 -5.51 13.72 3.04
CA GLY A 438 -6.11 14.82 3.78
C GLY A 438 -6.70 15.90 2.86
N THR A 439 -7.09 17.03 3.45
CA THR A 439 -7.73 18.15 2.73
C THR A 439 -6.76 19.25 2.31
N HIS A 440 -5.47 19.10 2.62
CA HIS A 440 -4.44 20.07 2.30
C HIS A 440 -4.15 20.13 0.79
N PRO A 441 -4.07 21.33 0.16
CA PRO A 441 -3.84 21.48 -1.29
C PRO A 441 -2.57 20.79 -1.81
N GLY A 442 -1.53 20.69 -0.99
CA GLY A 442 -0.26 20.04 -1.33
C GLY A 442 -0.41 18.58 -1.76
N TYR A 443 -1.36 17.84 -1.17
CA TYR A 443 -1.69 16.48 -1.59
C TYR A 443 -2.24 16.45 -3.03
N PHE A 444 -3.17 17.36 -3.35
CA PHE A 444 -3.74 17.45 -4.69
C PHE A 444 -2.71 17.85 -5.74
N ILE A 445 -1.76 18.73 -5.39
CA ILE A 445 -0.64 19.08 -6.27
C ILE A 445 0.23 17.84 -6.52
N CYS A 446 0.62 17.11 -5.47
CA CYS A 446 1.45 15.90 -5.58
C CYS A 446 0.80 14.84 -6.48
N PHE A 447 -0.43 14.44 -6.19
CA PHE A 447 -1.12 13.39 -6.97
C PHE A 447 -1.54 13.87 -8.37
N GLY A 448 -1.76 15.19 -8.55
CA GLY A 448 -1.98 15.78 -9.86
C GLY A 448 -0.72 15.75 -10.73
N LEU A 449 0.44 16.07 -10.16
CA LEU A 449 1.74 15.92 -10.83
C LEU A 449 2.01 14.45 -11.17
N GLU A 450 1.75 13.52 -10.24
CA GLU A 450 1.88 12.08 -10.47
C GLU A 450 1.07 11.64 -11.70
N PHE A 451 -0.20 12.04 -11.82
CA PHE A 451 -1.03 11.71 -12.99
C PHE A 451 -0.39 12.18 -14.31
N MET A 452 0.06 13.43 -14.33
CA MET A 452 0.62 14.07 -15.52
C MET A 452 1.97 13.48 -15.91
N ASP A 453 2.82 13.19 -14.92
CA ASP A 453 4.11 12.54 -15.12
C ASP A 453 3.95 11.09 -15.61
N MET A 454 3.01 10.33 -15.05
CA MET A 454 2.69 8.97 -15.51
C MET A 454 2.21 8.95 -16.96
N GLU A 455 1.34 9.90 -17.35
CA GLU A 455 0.86 10.01 -18.74
C GLU A 455 2.00 10.43 -19.69
N THR A 456 2.87 11.33 -19.24
CA THR A 456 4.06 11.76 -19.98
C THR A 456 5.02 10.59 -20.20
N GLU A 457 5.37 9.84 -19.14
CA GLU A 457 6.20 8.63 -19.24
C GLU A 457 5.58 7.61 -20.19
N ARG A 458 4.28 7.33 -20.07
CA ARG A 458 3.60 6.34 -20.90
C ARG A 458 3.72 6.67 -22.39
N ARG A 459 3.57 7.94 -22.75
CA ARG A 459 3.68 8.43 -24.13
C ARG A 459 5.11 8.33 -24.65
N TRP A 460 6.07 8.85 -23.90
CA TRP A 460 7.47 8.87 -24.31
C TRP A 460 8.11 7.48 -24.31
N SER A 461 7.79 6.62 -23.35
CA SER A 461 8.20 5.22 -23.35
C SER A 461 7.66 4.47 -24.59
N ALA A 462 6.42 4.73 -24.99
CA ALA A 462 5.85 4.15 -26.20
C ALA A 462 6.42 4.73 -27.51
N ARG A 463 6.95 5.96 -27.49
CA ARG A 463 7.49 6.66 -28.67
C ARG A 463 8.99 6.41 -28.85
N LEU A 464 9.79 6.56 -27.80
CA LEU A 464 11.25 6.45 -27.82
C LEU A 464 11.79 5.19 -27.14
N GLY A 465 11.12 4.67 -26.11
CA GLY A 465 11.64 3.56 -25.32
C GLY A 465 11.91 2.31 -26.14
N ARG A 466 10.97 1.89 -27.00
CA ARG A 466 11.17 0.72 -27.88
C ARG A 466 12.29 0.94 -28.92
N PRO A 467 12.30 2.03 -29.72
CA PRO A 467 13.38 2.30 -30.67
C PRO A 467 14.77 2.38 -30.03
N ILE A 468 14.91 3.09 -28.90
CA ILE A 468 16.20 3.26 -28.23
C ILE A 468 16.69 1.91 -27.68
N ASN A 469 15.84 1.16 -26.98
CA ASN A 469 16.24 -0.16 -26.48
C ASN A 469 16.62 -1.12 -27.60
N ALA A 470 15.89 -1.10 -28.73
CA ALA A 470 16.22 -1.91 -29.90
C ALA A 470 17.55 -1.48 -30.56
N PHE A 471 17.84 -0.18 -30.60
CA PHE A 471 19.11 0.34 -31.09
C PHE A 471 20.27 -0.09 -30.18
N ILE A 472 20.14 0.06 -28.87
CA ILE A 472 21.15 -0.36 -27.88
C ILE A 472 21.39 -1.88 -27.98
N ALA A 473 20.33 -2.68 -28.15
CA ALA A 473 20.45 -4.14 -28.27
C ALA A 473 21.26 -4.58 -29.50
N LYS A 474 21.33 -3.75 -30.56
CA LYS A 474 22.15 -4.03 -31.75
C LYS A 474 23.64 -3.71 -31.57
N GLN A 475 23.99 -2.91 -30.58
CA GLN A 475 25.38 -2.58 -30.30
C GLN A 475 26.07 -3.73 -29.55
N GLN A 476 27.40 -3.79 -29.61
CA GLN A 476 28.19 -4.82 -28.94
C GLN A 476 29.35 -4.21 -28.14
N GLY A 477 29.90 -4.99 -27.21
CA GLY A 477 31.07 -4.61 -26.40
C GLY A 477 30.83 -3.37 -25.56
N VAL A 478 31.87 -2.54 -25.42
CA VAL A 478 31.87 -1.34 -24.57
C VAL A 478 30.78 -0.33 -24.97
N THR A 479 30.54 -0.16 -26.27
CA THR A 479 29.51 0.77 -26.78
C THR A 479 28.12 0.42 -26.25
N GLN A 480 27.76 -0.87 -26.24
CA GLN A 480 26.48 -1.31 -25.70
C GLN A 480 26.33 -1.01 -24.21
N VAL A 481 27.40 -1.27 -23.43
CA VAL A 481 27.42 -1.00 -21.99
C VAL A 481 27.24 0.49 -21.71
N LEU A 482 27.99 1.34 -22.41
CA LEU A 482 27.92 2.80 -22.25
C LEU A 482 26.54 3.34 -22.62
N LEU A 483 25.94 2.90 -23.72
CA LEU A 483 24.62 3.37 -24.13
C LEU A 483 23.51 2.89 -23.18
N LYS A 484 23.61 1.65 -22.68
CA LYS A 484 22.68 1.13 -21.67
C LYS A 484 22.80 1.90 -20.36
N ALA A 485 24.02 2.21 -19.93
CA ALA A 485 24.27 3.03 -18.75
C ALA A 485 23.73 4.45 -18.93
N LEU A 486 24.00 5.10 -20.07
CA LEU A 486 23.49 6.44 -20.37
C LEU A 486 21.96 6.46 -20.36
N TRP A 487 21.31 5.54 -21.09
CA TRP A 487 19.86 5.43 -21.12
C TRP A 487 19.26 5.15 -19.74
N GLY A 488 19.86 4.23 -18.98
CA GLY A 488 19.46 3.92 -17.61
C GLY A 488 19.58 5.12 -16.68
N THR A 489 20.71 5.81 -16.68
CA THR A 489 20.94 7.01 -15.85
C THR A 489 20.02 8.16 -16.23
N SER A 490 19.78 8.39 -17.52
CA SER A 490 18.85 9.44 -17.98
C SER A 490 17.41 9.15 -17.53
N THR A 491 16.94 7.91 -17.71
CA THR A 491 15.58 7.53 -17.29
C THR A 491 15.42 7.49 -15.78
N TRP A 492 16.44 7.05 -15.04
CA TRP A 492 16.51 7.14 -13.58
C TRP A 492 16.43 8.58 -13.09
N LEU A 493 17.23 9.48 -13.66
CA LEU A 493 17.25 10.89 -13.27
C LEU A 493 15.90 11.56 -13.54
N LEU A 494 15.28 11.31 -14.69
CA LEU A 494 13.95 11.86 -15.01
C LEU A 494 12.88 11.31 -14.06
N THR A 495 12.87 10.00 -13.83
CA THR A 495 11.91 9.32 -12.95
C THR A 495 11.98 9.85 -11.52
N THR A 496 13.19 9.90 -10.95
CA THR A 496 13.41 10.37 -9.59
C THR A 496 13.16 11.88 -9.47
N SER A 497 13.51 12.67 -10.47
CA SER A 497 13.22 14.11 -10.48
C SER A 497 11.72 14.39 -10.47
N ALA A 498 10.93 13.66 -11.25
CA ALA A 498 9.46 13.78 -11.24
C ALA A 498 8.90 13.47 -9.84
N LEU A 499 9.30 12.34 -9.26
CA LEU A 499 8.89 11.94 -7.91
C LEU A 499 9.26 12.96 -6.83
N PHE A 500 10.52 13.41 -6.82
CA PHE A 500 11.03 14.32 -5.78
C PHE A 500 10.46 15.72 -5.92
N PHE A 501 10.21 16.18 -7.14
CA PHE A 501 9.51 17.44 -7.38
C PHE A 501 8.06 17.40 -6.84
N ALA A 502 7.34 16.31 -7.08
CA ALA A 502 5.98 16.11 -6.54
C ALA A 502 5.94 15.95 -5.01
N ALA A 503 7.01 15.42 -4.40
CA ALA A 503 7.11 15.23 -2.95
C ALA A 503 7.22 16.56 -2.16
N ILE A 504 7.69 17.65 -2.78
CA ILE A 504 7.85 18.94 -2.08
C ILE A 504 6.48 19.50 -1.63
N PRO A 505 5.48 19.67 -2.51
CA PRO A 505 4.13 20.07 -2.09
C PRO A 505 3.49 19.09 -1.10
N PHE A 506 3.77 17.79 -1.23
CA PHE A 506 3.25 16.77 -0.32
C PHE A 506 3.70 17.01 1.13
N ASP A 507 4.94 17.43 1.33
CA ASP A 507 5.49 17.70 2.67
C ASP A 507 5.13 19.11 3.19
N LEU A 508 5.02 20.10 2.30
CA LEU A 508 4.69 21.48 2.68
C LEU A 508 3.20 21.74 2.99
N LEU A 509 2.31 20.86 2.50
CA LEU A 509 0.86 20.85 2.71
C LEU A 509 0.10 22.06 2.14
N ARG A 510 0.52 23.28 2.48
CA ARG A 510 -0.17 24.51 2.10
C ARG A 510 0.12 24.95 0.68
N LEU A 511 -0.85 25.59 0.04
CA LEU A 511 -0.72 26.10 -1.32
C LEU A 511 0.33 27.21 -1.43
N ASP A 512 0.32 28.18 -0.51
CA ASP A 512 1.26 29.30 -0.48
C ASP A 512 2.71 28.83 -0.34
N ARG A 513 2.98 27.93 0.62
CA ARG A 513 4.29 27.31 0.83
C ARG A 513 4.72 26.49 -0.39
N SER A 514 3.84 25.65 -0.92
CA SER A 514 4.13 24.82 -2.09
C SER A 514 4.51 25.67 -3.30
N VAL A 515 3.71 26.69 -3.63
CA VAL A 515 3.96 27.58 -4.77
C VAL A 515 5.25 28.38 -4.56
N ALA A 516 5.51 28.87 -3.35
CA ALA A 516 6.74 29.58 -3.03
C ALA A 516 7.99 28.71 -3.24
N ALA A 517 7.99 27.48 -2.71
CA ALA A 517 9.10 26.55 -2.88
C ALA A 517 9.33 26.19 -4.35
N LEU A 518 8.27 25.85 -5.11
CA LEU A 518 8.40 25.51 -6.54
C LEU A 518 8.84 26.71 -7.40
N ARG A 519 8.48 27.94 -7.01
CA ARG A 519 8.90 29.16 -7.69
C ARG A 519 10.40 29.42 -7.58
N THR A 520 11.06 28.93 -6.53
CA THR A 520 12.52 29.11 -6.35
C THR A 520 13.34 28.50 -7.50
N ILE A 521 12.81 27.49 -8.18
CA ILE A 521 13.38 26.88 -9.40
C ILE A 521 12.50 27.12 -10.63
N HIS A 522 11.71 28.20 -10.60
CA HIS A 522 10.81 28.62 -11.68
C HIS A 522 9.90 27.49 -12.20
N PHE A 523 9.40 26.61 -11.33
CA PHE A 523 8.55 25.48 -11.72
C PHE A 523 9.17 24.56 -12.79
N LEU A 524 10.51 24.43 -12.82
CA LEU A 524 11.24 23.68 -13.84
C LEU A 524 10.66 22.28 -14.12
N GLY A 525 10.35 21.50 -13.07
CA GLY A 525 9.77 20.15 -13.22
C GLY A 525 8.45 20.17 -13.99
N ALA A 526 7.54 21.08 -13.63
CA ALA A 526 6.25 21.23 -14.32
C ALA A 526 6.43 21.67 -15.78
N TYR A 527 7.35 22.60 -16.06
CA TYR A 527 7.62 23.02 -17.44
C TYR A 527 8.22 21.91 -18.29
N VAL A 528 9.17 21.13 -17.76
CA VAL A 528 9.73 19.96 -18.46
C VAL A 528 8.63 18.95 -18.78
N MET A 529 7.81 18.60 -17.81
CA MET A 529 6.67 17.69 -17.98
C MET A 529 5.68 18.21 -19.05
N LEU A 530 5.23 19.46 -18.95
CA LEU A 530 4.29 20.06 -19.90
C LEU A 530 4.87 20.18 -21.31
N ALA A 531 6.15 20.54 -21.43
CA ALA A 531 6.85 20.60 -22.72
C ALA A 531 6.94 19.21 -23.36
N LEU A 532 7.28 18.18 -22.59
CA LEU A 532 7.32 16.79 -23.06
C LEU A 532 5.93 16.31 -23.49
N LEU A 533 4.89 16.58 -22.70
CA LEU A 533 3.52 16.18 -23.03
C LEU A 533 3.01 16.91 -24.28
N GLY A 534 3.19 18.23 -24.34
CA GLY A 534 2.80 19.06 -25.49
C GLY A 534 3.52 18.66 -26.77
N THR A 535 4.82 18.36 -26.67
CA THR A 535 5.62 17.89 -27.81
C THR A 535 5.10 16.55 -28.34
N ASP A 536 4.80 15.57 -27.48
CA ASP A 536 4.22 14.30 -27.95
C ASP A 536 2.83 14.49 -28.59
N ILE A 537 1.99 15.40 -28.06
CA ILE A 537 0.69 15.72 -28.65
C ILE A 537 0.88 16.29 -30.06
N VAL A 538 1.74 17.30 -30.22
CA VAL A 538 2.05 17.90 -31.54
C VAL A 538 2.60 16.84 -32.50
N LEU A 539 3.57 16.04 -32.06
CA LEU A 539 4.14 14.97 -32.88
C LEU A 539 3.12 13.88 -33.23
N SER A 540 2.10 13.66 -32.41
CA SER A 540 1.03 12.69 -32.70
C SER A 540 0.03 13.21 -33.73
N VAL A 541 -0.12 14.53 -33.85
CA VAL A 541 -0.89 15.19 -34.90
C VAL A 541 -0.11 15.22 -36.23
N ILE A 542 1.18 15.57 -36.18
CA ILE A 542 2.03 15.69 -37.37
C ILE A 542 2.43 14.30 -37.92
N MET A 543 2.69 13.34 -37.04
CA MET A 543 3.12 11.98 -37.39
C MET A 543 2.14 10.94 -36.81
N PRO A 544 0.90 10.87 -37.31
CA PRO A 544 -0.07 9.91 -36.81
C PRO A 544 0.44 8.48 -37.02
N LYS A 545 0.43 7.69 -35.95
CA LYS A 545 0.78 6.25 -36.03
C LYS A 545 -0.19 5.58 -37.00
N LYS A 546 0.32 4.89 -38.03
CA LYS A 546 -0.51 4.03 -38.90
C LYS A 546 -1.31 3.08 -38.00
N ARG A 547 -2.65 3.22 -38.01
CA ARG A 547 -3.55 2.32 -37.29
C ARG A 547 -3.32 0.91 -37.85
N SER A 548 -2.74 0.02 -37.04
CA SER A 548 -2.75 -1.41 -37.37
C SER A 548 -4.21 -1.83 -37.48
N LYS A 549 -4.64 -2.26 -38.68
CA LYS A 549 -5.93 -2.91 -38.88
C LYS A 549 -5.86 -4.29 -38.22
N THR A 550 -6.07 -4.36 -36.91
CA THR A 550 -6.42 -5.64 -36.28
C THR A 550 -7.90 -5.86 -36.56
N THR A 551 -8.18 -6.65 -37.59
CA THR A 551 -9.50 -7.23 -37.85
C THR A 551 -9.96 -7.93 -36.59
N LYS A 552 -11.06 -7.46 -36.00
CA LYS A 552 -11.79 -8.25 -35.01
C LYS A 552 -12.42 -9.41 -35.78
N THR A 553 -11.86 -10.60 -35.67
CA THR A 553 -12.63 -11.82 -35.94
C THR A 553 -13.62 -11.98 -34.79
N GLU A 554 -14.87 -12.20 -35.19
CA GLU A 554 -16.10 -12.22 -34.37
C GLU A 554 -16.10 -13.24 -33.24
#